data_AF-A0A0B2VP21-F1
#
_entry.id   AF-A0A0B2VP21-F1
#
_cell.length_a   1.000
_cell.length_b   1.000
_cell.length_c   1.000
_cell.angle_alpha   90.00
_cell.angle_beta   90.00
_cell.angle_gamma   90.00
#
_symmetry.space_group_name_H-M   'P 1'
#
loop_
_entity.id
_entity.type
_entity.pdbx_description
1 polymer ?
#
loop_
_entity_poly.entity_id
_entity_poly.type
_entity_poly.pdbx_seq_one_letter_code
_entity_poly.pdbx_strand_id
1 'polypeptide(L)'
;MRDSLEVLHECCFLLPVGNEIDQAIQELSELLTYGKPKSISGAVFVVMRAAYRSNNQQQLNQVKDLLDGLVDSRLQRICLYGCVMLAEERPLQFAEHLHNEEYTFGGAEVNFLCDFALHNKEPKILESLVGIPELFKLDEKARNAVYGSLAVCYGKAKDVDGLSRTWQLLKTEKKQDCFATCVQKVAHFYRCLNAVAPADLVVLLKKMNE
;
A
#
# COMPACT_ATOMS: atom_id res chain seq x y z
N MET A 1 -0.40 -6.07 -31.35
CA MET A 1 -1.02 -4.86 -30.75
C MET A 1 -1.87 -5.21 -29.52
N ARG A 2 -1.48 -6.27 -28.79
CA ARG A 2 -2.00 -6.66 -27.47
C ARG A 2 -0.89 -6.68 -26.40
N ASP A 3 0.36 -6.47 -26.79
CA ASP A 3 1.50 -6.91 -25.97
C ASP A 3 2.14 -5.81 -25.12
N SER A 4 1.99 -4.52 -25.44
CA SER A 4 2.71 -3.45 -24.71
C SER A 4 2.12 -3.16 -23.31
N LEU A 5 0.81 -3.37 -23.12
CA LEU A 5 0.15 -3.17 -21.82
C LEU A 5 0.27 -4.40 -20.91
N GLU A 6 0.34 -5.61 -21.46
CA GLU A 6 0.64 -6.82 -20.69
C GLU A 6 2.10 -6.82 -20.22
N VAL A 7 3.03 -6.32 -21.03
CA VAL A 7 4.43 -6.15 -20.60
C VAL A 7 4.54 -5.17 -19.43
N LEU A 8 3.80 -4.04 -19.40
CA LEU A 8 3.81 -3.15 -18.23
C LEU A 8 3.15 -3.76 -16.98
N HIS A 9 2.18 -4.66 -17.15
CA HIS A 9 1.49 -5.33 -16.05
C HIS A 9 2.27 -6.54 -15.50
N GLU A 10 3.08 -7.19 -16.34
CA GLU A 10 3.99 -8.29 -15.94
C GLU A 10 5.39 -7.79 -15.52
N CYS A 11 5.82 -6.61 -15.99
CA CYS A 11 7.09 -5.96 -15.58
C CYS A 11 6.99 -5.15 -14.27
N CYS A 12 5.87 -5.20 -13.54
CA CYS A 12 5.64 -4.50 -12.27
C CYS A 12 6.63 -4.78 -11.12
N PHE A 13 7.70 -5.56 -11.34
CA PHE A 13 8.68 -5.91 -10.31
C PHE A 13 10.06 -5.27 -10.48
N LEU A 14 10.34 -4.59 -11.60
CA LEU A 14 11.61 -3.88 -11.80
C LEU A 14 11.36 -2.37 -11.87
N LEU A 15 11.93 -1.64 -10.92
CA LEU A 15 11.89 -0.17 -10.94
C LEU A 15 12.85 0.34 -12.02
N PRO A 16 12.43 1.30 -12.87
CA PRO A 16 13.33 1.89 -13.85
C PRO A 16 14.49 2.60 -13.15
N VAL A 17 15.69 2.54 -13.73
CA VAL A 17 16.90 3.16 -13.17
C VAL A 17 17.54 4.14 -14.17
N GLY A 18 17.93 5.32 -13.69
CA GLY A 18 18.66 6.32 -14.49
C GLY A 18 17.85 6.75 -15.72
N ASN A 19 18.42 6.58 -16.92
CA ASN A 19 17.81 6.97 -18.20
C ASN A 19 16.48 6.23 -18.48
N GLU A 20 16.24 5.08 -17.86
CA GLU A 20 14.97 4.34 -17.99
C GLU A 20 13.79 5.09 -17.35
N ILE A 21 14.07 5.97 -16.37
CA ILE A 21 13.03 6.79 -15.72
C ILE A 21 12.50 7.83 -16.71
N ASP A 22 13.37 8.52 -17.44
CA ASP A 22 12.97 9.51 -18.43
C ASP A 22 12.16 8.87 -19.57
N GLN A 23 12.58 7.67 -20.01
CA GLN A 23 11.83 6.90 -20.99
C GLN A 23 10.45 6.50 -20.46
N ALA A 24 10.36 6.00 -19.22
CA ALA A 24 9.08 5.63 -18.63
C ALA A 24 8.15 6.84 -18.42
N ILE A 25 8.69 8.02 -18.11
CA ILE A 25 7.95 9.29 -18.07
C ILE A 25 7.39 9.63 -19.45
N GLN A 26 8.21 9.49 -20.50
CA GLN A 26 7.76 9.73 -21.87
C GLN A 26 6.64 8.76 -22.27
N GLU A 27 6.78 7.47 -21.98
CA GLU A 27 5.75 6.46 -22.25
C GLU A 27 4.44 6.76 -21.50
N LEU A 28 4.51 7.16 -20.23
CA LEU A 28 3.35 7.63 -19.46
C LEU A 28 2.71 8.88 -20.09
N SER A 29 3.51 9.81 -20.59
CA SER A 29 3.03 11.00 -21.29
C SER A 29 2.36 10.67 -22.62
N GLU A 30 2.84 9.67 -23.36
CA GLU A 30 2.22 9.22 -24.59
C GLU A 30 0.85 8.59 -24.33
N LEU A 31 0.67 7.87 -23.22
CA LEU A 31 -0.63 7.31 -22.83
C LEU A 31 -1.72 8.38 -22.66
N LEU A 32 -1.38 9.60 -22.23
CA LEU A 32 -2.34 10.72 -22.18
C LEU A 32 -2.96 11.04 -23.55
N THR A 33 -2.23 10.80 -24.64
CA THR A 33 -2.67 11.11 -26.00
C THR A 33 -3.70 10.11 -26.53
N TYR A 34 -3.71 8.88 -26.01
CA TYR A 34 -4.63 7.81 -26.43
C TYR A 34 -5.93 7.77 -25.60
N GLY A 35 -6.08 8.65 -24.61
CA GLY A 35 -7.21 8.73 -23.69
C GLY A 35 -6.91 8.11 -22.32
N LYS A 36 -7.79 8.33 -21.34
CA LYS A 36 -7.60 7.86 -19.95
C LYS A 36 -7.82 6.34 -19.83
N PRO A 37 -6.79 5.52 -19.59
CA PRO A 37 -6.97 4.08 -19.41
C PRO A 37 -7.67 3.78 -18.08
N LYS A 38 -8.39 2.65 -18.01
CA LYS A 38 -9.20 2.27 -16.82
C LYS A 38 -8.37 2.01 -15.56
N SER A 39 -7.08 1.71 -15.69
CA SER A 39 -6.15 1.49 -14.57
C SER A 39 -4.74 1.88 -14.98
N ILE A 40 -4.23 3.00 -14.46
CA ILE A 40 -2.84 3.46 -14.67
C ILE A 40 -2.07 3.64 -13.36
N SER A 41 -2.77 3.56 -12.23
CA SER A 41 -2.25 3.84 -10.90
C SER A 41 -1.01 3.01 -10.54
N GLY A 42 -0.96 1.73 -10.95
CA GLY A 42 0.20 0.87 -10.72
C GLY A 42 1.44 1.34 -11.52
N ALA A 43 1.27 1.67 -12.79
CA ALA A 43 2.36 2.18 -13.63
C ALA A 43 2.87 3.55 -13.12
N VAL A 44 1.95 4.47 -12.80
CA VAL A 44 2.32 5.77 -12.20
C VAL A 44 3.06 5.57 -10.88
N PHE A 45 2.60 4.66 -10.02
CA PHE A 45 3.29 4.34 -8.78
C PHE A 45 4.72 3.86 -9.01
N VAL A 46 4.95 2.93 -9.95
CA VAL A 46 6.29 2.42 -10.27
C VAL A 46 7.22 3.54 -10.74
N VAL A 47 6.79 4.36 -11.69
CA VAL A 47 7.62 5.45 -12.24
C VAL A 47 7.84 6.54 -11.19
N MET A 48 6.81 6.92 -10.45
CA MET A 48 6.91 7.93 -9.40
C MET A 48 7.82 7.46 -8.26
N ARG A 49 7.76 6.19 -7.87
CA ARG A 49 8.64 5.61 -6.85
C ARG A 49 10.09 5.57 -7.31
N ALA A 50 10.34 5.26 -8.58
CA ALA A 50 11.69 5.31 -9.14
C ALA A 50 12.26 6.73 -9.17
N ALA A 51 11.47 7.70 -9.64
CA ALA A 51 11.85 9.12 -9.62
C ALA A 51 12.06 9.66 -8.19
N TYR A 52 11.25 9.21 -7.24
CA TYR A 52 11.41 9.54 -5.82
C TYR A 52 12.72 8.97 -5.25
N ARG A 53 13.06 7.71 -5.55
CA ARG A 53 14.31 7.07 -5.11
C ARG A 53 15.56 7.67 -5.73
N SER A 54 15.48 8.19 -6.96
CA SER A 54 16.62 8.82 -7.63
C SER A 54 16.99 10.18 -7.02
N ASN A 55 16.17 10.72 -6.10
CA ASN A 55 16.28 12.08 -5.56
C ASN A 55 16.33 13.17 -6.66
N ASN A 56 15.84 12.86 -7.86
CA ASN A 56 15.77 13.82 -8.95
C ASN A 56 14.43 14.56 -8.89
N GLN A 57 14.44 15.75 -8.29
CA GLN A 57 13.23 16.55 -8.12
C GLN A 57 12.56 16.93 -9.44
N GLN A 58 13.32 17.08 -10.53
CA GLN A 58 12.77 17.40 -11.84
C GLN A 58 11.93 16.23 -12.37
N GLN A 59 12.47 15.00 -12.33
CA GLN A 59 11.74 13.79 -12.72
C GLN A 59 10.50 13.60 -11.83
N LEU A 60 10.63 13.80 -10.53
CA LEU A 60 9.50 13.67 -9.60
C LEU A 60 8.39 14.68 -9.91
N ASN A 61 8.74 15.93 -10.22
CA ASN A 61 7.76 16.96 -10.59
C ASN A 61 7.08 16.62 -11.92
N GLN A 62 7.81 16.13 -12.93
CA GLN A 62 7.23 15.69 -14.20
C GLN A 62 6.18 14.59 -13.99
N VAL A 63 6.47 13.58 -13.15
CA VAL A 63 5.51 12.51 -12.87
C VAL A 63 4.29 13.04 -12.10
N LYS A 64 4.46 14.04 -11.23
CA LYS A 64 3.33 14.69 -10.53
C LYS A 64 2.44 15.46 -11.50
N ASP A 65 3.02 16.21 -12.44
CA ASP A 65 2.26 16.93 -13.46
C ASP A 65 1.47 15.95 -14.35
N LEU A 66 2.07 14.80 -14.69
CA LEU A 66 1.38 13.72 -15.40
C LEU A 66 0.24 13.12 -14.59
N LEU A 67 0.44 12.91 -13.28
CA LEU A 67 -0.59 12.41 -12.38
C LEU A 67 -1.80 13.37 -12.33
N ASP A 68 -1.56 14.68 -12.28
CA ASP A 68 -2.61 15.69 -12.33
C ASP A 68 -3.42 15.65 -13.63
N GLY A 69 -2.78 15.37 -14.77
CA GLY A 69 -3.47 15.18 -16.05
C GLY A 69 -4.22 13.85 -16.19
N LEU A 70 -3.71 12.78 -15.56
CA LEU A 70 -4.25 11.43 -15.68
C LEU A 70 -5.41 11.15 -14.71
N VAL A 71 -5.36 11.70 -13.50
CA VAL A 71 -6.23 11.31 -12.40
C VAL A 71 -6.99 12.52 -11.89
N ASP A 72 -8.31 12.58 -12.11
CA ASP A 72 -9.12 13.74 -11.71
C ASP A 72 -9.38 13.79 -10.19
N SER A 73 -9.41 12.64 -9.53
CA SER A 73 -9.74 12.55 -8.10
C SER A 73 -8.57 12.99 -7.24
N ARG A 74 -8.77 14.08 -6.48
CA ARG A 74 -7.79 14.60 -5.50
C ARG A 74 -7.36 13.53 -4.49
N LEU A 75 -8.31 12.75 -3.99
CA LEU A 75 -8.03 11.64 -3.07
C LEU A 75 -7.06 10.64 -3.71
N GLN A 76 -7.33 10.22 -4.95
CA GLN A 76 -6.48 9.25 -5.63
C GLN A 76 -5.07 9.81 -5.87
N ARG A 77 -4.95 11.08 -6.24
CA ARG A 77 -3.63 11.72 -6.43
C ARG A 77 -2.82 11.75 -5.13
N ILE A 78 -3.42 12.24 -4.05
CA ILE A 78 -2.78 12.31 -2.73
C ILE A 78 -2.39 10.91 -2.24
N CYS A 79 -3.29 9.95 -2.33
CA CYS A 79 -3.02 8.60 -1.88
C CYS A 79 -1.99 7.87 -2.75
N LEU A 80 -1.93 8.12 -4.06
CA LEU A 80 -0.90 7.52 -4.93
C LEU A 80 0.49 8.01 -4.56
N TYR A 81 0.65 9.31 -4.34
CA TYR A 81 1.92 9.85 -3.88
C TYR A 81 2.24 9.41 -2.45
N GLY A 82 1.21 9.31 -1.59
CA GLY A 82 1.30 8.71 -0.26
C GLY A 82 1.79 7.26 -0.29
N CYS A 83 1.29 6.43 -1.21
CA CYS A 83 1.76 5.06 -1.42
C CYS A 83 3.26 5.03 -1.70
N VAL A 84 3.79 5.95 -2.52
CA VAL A 84 5.23 6.05 -2.79
C VAL A 84 6.01 6.32 -1.51
N MET A 85 5.64 7.36 -0.76
CA MET A 85 6.33 7.74 0.48
C MET A 85 6.26 6.63 1.55
N LEU A 86 5.10 5.99 1.71
CA LEU A 86 4.92 4.88 2.66
C LEU A 86 5.67 3.62 2.23
N ALA A 87 5.71 3.29 0.94
CA ALA A 87 6.48 2.15 0.43
C ALA A 87 8.00 2.34 0.60
N GLU A 88 8.46 3.59 0.71
CA GLU A 88 9.84 3.98 1.03
C GLU A 88 10.09 4.20 2.53
N GLU A 89 9.13 3.83 3.39
CA GLU A 89 9.25 3.93 4.84
C GLU A 89 9.49 5.39 5.29
N ARG A 90 8.80 6.34 4.63
CA ARG A 90 8.83 7.79 4.90
C ARG A 90 7.45 8.33 5.34
N PRO A 91 6.84 7.80 6.43
CA PRO A 91 5.51 8.22 6.87
C PRO A 91 5.44 9.70 7.30
N LEU A 92 6.55 10.25 7.82
CA LEU A 92 6.64 11.67 8.18
C LEU A 92 6.46 12.59 6.97
N GLN A 93 7.11 12.28 5.85
CA GLN A 93 6.97 13.08 4.63
C GLN A 93 5.56 13.01 4.06
N PHE A 94 4.89 11.86 4.20
CA PHE A 94 3.49 11.76 3.78
C PHE A 94 2.59 12.65 4.64
N ALA A 95 2.79 12.68 5.95
CA ALA A 95 2.02 13.57 6.82
C ALA A 95 2.32 15.07 6.58
N GLU A 96 3.59 15.42 6.31
CA GLU A 96 3.97 16.77 5.89
C GLU A 96 3.28 17.14 4.57
N HIS A 97 3.25 16.22 3.59
CA HIS A 97 2.53 16.43 2.35
C HIS A 97 1.02 16.66 2.58
N LEU A 98 0.37 15.83 3.40
CA LEU A 98 -1.03 16.02 3.78
C LEU A 98 -1.28 17.39 4.42
N HIS A 99 -0.37 17.83 5.28
CA HIS A 99 -0.44 19.14 5.92
C HIS A 99 -0.31 20.29 4.90
N ASN A 100 0.68 20.22 4.01
CA ASN A 100 0.93 21.22 2.98
C ASN A 100 -0.22 21.32 1.97
N GLU A 101 -0.89 20.20 1.72
CA GLU A 101 -2.09 20.14 0.87
C GLU A 101 -3.36 20.56 1.63
N GLU A 102 -3.30 20.88 2.93
CA GLU A 102 -4.48 21.10 3.77
C GLU A 102 -5.51 19.96 3.66
N TYR A 103 -5.02 18.72 3.53
CA TYR A 103 -5.84 17.55 3.28
C TYR A 103 -6.11 16.74 4.54
N THR A 104 -7.39 16.41 4.78
CA THR A 104 -7.79 15.60 5.94
C THR A 104 -7.75 14.12 5.57
N PHE A 105 -6.87 13.38 6.24
CA PHE A 105 -6.75 11.93 6.11
C PHE A 105 -7.84 11.21 6.93
N GLY A 106 -8.54 10.25 6.33
CA GLY A 106 -9.61 9.51 6.98
C GLY A 106 -9.85 8.12 6.39
N GLY A 107 -11.07 7.61 6.58
CA GLY A 107 -11.41 6.22 6.22
C GLY A 107 -11.38 5.93 4.73
N ALA A 108 -11.65 6.92 3.87
CA ALA A 108 -11.62 6.73 2.42
C ALA A 108 -10.18 6.55 1.91
N GLU A 109 -9.23 7.29 2.47
CA GLU A 109 -7.81 7.19 2.19
C GLU A 109 -7.27 5.84 2.68
N VAL A 110 -7.64 5.42 3.90
CA VAL A 110 -7.25 4.11 4.43
C VAL A 110 -7.73 2.97 3.53
N ASN A 111 -8.99 3.02 3.07
CA ASN A 111 -9.52 2.02 2.14
C ASN A 111 -8.74 2.01 0.82
N PHE A 112 -8.44 3.19 0.27
CA PHE A 112 -7.62 3.29 -0.94
C PHE A 112 -6.25 2.64 -0.74
N LEU A 113 -5.55 2.97 0.36
CA LEU A 113 -4.22 2.42 0.64
C LEU A 113 -4.28 0.89 0.82
N CYS A 114 -5.32 0.37 1.48
CA CYS A 114 -5.54 -1.07 1.64
C CYS A 114 -5.74 -1.76 0.28
N ASP A 115 -6.65 -1.26 -0.53
CA ASP A 115 -6.96 -1.83 -1.85
C ASP A 115 -5.74 -1.77 -2.78
N PHE A 116 -5.01 -0.66 -2.74
CA PHE A 116 -3.81 -0.45 -3.53
C PHE A 116 -2.68 -1.41 -3.12
N ALA A 117 -2.40 -1.52 -1.82
CA ALA A 117 -1.38 -2.43 -1.30
C ALA A 117 -1.70 -3.90 -1.63
N LEU A 118 -2.97 -4.29 -1.57
CA LEU A 118 -3.42 -5.64 -1.93
C LEU A 118 -3.24 -5.93 -3.43
N HIS A 119 -3.64 -5.01 -4.30
CA HIS A 119 -3.52 -5.19 -5.75
C HIS A 119 -2.07 -5.22 -6.21
N ASN A 120 -1.23 -4.36 -5.66
CA ASN A 120 0.17 -4.23 -6.06
C ASN A 120 1.12 -5.12 -5.25
N LYS A 121 0.60 -5.88 -4.27
CA LYS A 121 1.39 -6.75 -3.38
C LYS A 121 2.48 -5.98 -2.62
N GLU A 122 2.13 -4.79 -2.13
CA GLU A 122 3.02 -3.84 -1.44
C GLU A 122 2.64 -3.70 0.04
N PRO A 123 2.89 -4.72 0.89
CA PRO A 123 2.51 -4.68 2.31
C PRO A 123 3.24 -3.57 3.08
N LYS A 124 4.42 -3.15 2.62
CA LYS A 124 5.22 -2.08 3.24
C LYS A 124 4.46 -0.76 3.38
N ILE A 125 3.56 -0.45 2.44
CA ILE A 125 2.71 0.74 2.51
C ILE A 125 1.90 0.73 3.81
N LEU A 126 1.30 -0.43 4.11
CA LEU A 126 0.45 -0.61 5.27
C LEU A 126 1.26 -0.74 6.56
N GLU A 127 2.41 -1.40 6.52
CA GLU A 127 3.33 -1.46 7.66
C GLU A 127 3.82 -0.05 8.06
N SER A 128 4.23 0.75 7.07
CA SER A 128 4.67 2.13 7.31
C SER A 128 3.53 3.01 7.84
N LEU A 129 2.28 2.75 7.44
CA LEU A 129 1.11 3.52 7.90
C LEU A 129 0.81 3.26 9.40
N VAL A 130 0.88 2.00 9.85
CA VAL A 130 0.61 1.63 11.25
C VAL A 130 1.83 1.68 12.15
N GLY A 131 3.03 1.85 11.59
CA GLY A 131 4.27 1.96 12.34
C GLY A 131 4.36 3.23 13.18
N ILE A 132 3.58 4.27 12.85
CA ILE A 132 3.51 5.52 13.63
C ILE A 132 2.03 5.97 13.75
N PRO A 133 1.24 5.32 14.61
CA PRO A 133 -0.21 5.51 14.67
C PRO A 133 -0.62 6.94 15.06
N GLU A 134 0.24 7.69 15.75
CA GLU A 134 0.00 9.07 16.18
C GLU A 134 -0.06 10.06 15.02
N LEU A 135 0.64 9.78 13.91
CA LEU A 135 0.68 10.66 12.73
C LEU A 135 -0.66 10.72 12.01
N PHE A 136 -1.30 9.56 11.81
CA PHE A 136 -2.49 9.44 10.98
C PHE A 136 -3.79 9.33 11.78
N LYS A 137 -3.70 9.31 13.13
CA LYS A 137 -4.85 9.27 14.05
C LYS A 137 -5.88 8.18 13.69
N LEU A 138 -5.39 6.99 13.32
CA LEU A 138 -6.23 5.89 12.85
C LEU A 138 -7.15 5.41 13.98
N ASP A 139 -8.45 5.39 13.73
CA ASP A 139 -9.42 4.78 14.65
C ASP A 139 -9.37 3.24 14.61
N GLU A 140 -10.11 2.58 15.50
CA GLU A 140 -10.15 1.11 15.59
C GLU A 140 -10.61 0.47 14.27
N LYS A 141 -11.54 1.10 13.55
CA LYS A 141 -12.07 0.59 12.27
C LYS A 141 -11.00 0.66 11.18
N ALA A 142 -10.29 1.77 11.07
CA ALA A 142 -9.19 1.97 10.14
C ALA A 142 -8.06 0.98 10.43
N ARG A 143 -7.63 0.83 11.70
CA ARG A 143 -6.60 -0.15 12.05
C ARG A 143 -7.02 -1.58 11.74
N ASN A 144 -8.28 -1.95 11.98
CA ASN A 144 -8.80 -3.26 11.61
C ASN A 144 -8.74 -3.49 10.09
N ALA A 145 -9.10 -2.48 9.27
CA ALA A 145 -8.96 -2.57 7.81
C ALA A 145 -7.50 -2.79 7.39
N VAL A 146 -6.56 -2.07 8.00
CA VAL A 146 -5.13 -2.20 7.69
C VAL A 146 -4.57 -3.57 8.09
N TYR A 147 -4.79 -4.02 9.33
CA TYR A 147 -4.30 -5.33 9.79
C TYR A 147 -4.93 -6.48 9.00
N GLY A 148 -6.23 -6.37 8.68
CA GLY A 148 -6.92 -7.35 7.86
C GLY A 148 -6.35 -7.44 6.45
N SER A 149 -5.90 -6.31 5.89
CA SER A 149 -5.25 -6.25 4.58
C SER A 149 -3.82 -6.77 4.63
N LEU A 150 -3.04 -6.45 5.66
CA LEU A 150 -1.71 -7.01 5.90
C LEU A 150 -1.73 -8.54 5.99
N ALA A 151 -2.68 -9.10 6.75
CA ALA A 151 -2.87 -10.54 6.84
C ALA A 151 -3.13 -11.18 5.47
N VAL A 152 -3.93 -10.53 4.62
CA VAL A 152 -4.21 -11.01 3.26
C VAL A 152 -3.01 -10.88 2.34
N CYS A 153 -2.28 -9.76 2.37
CA CYS A 153 -1.04 -9.59 1.60
C CYS A 153 -0.05 -10.71 1.89
N TYR A 154 0.28 -10.90 3.17
CA TYR A 154 1.27 -11.89 3.59
C TYR A 154 0.80 -13.32 3.43
N GLY A 155 -0.47 -13.58 3.74
CA GLY A 155 -1.09 -14.89 3.54
C GLY A 155 -1.06 -15.35 2.08
N LYS A 156 -1.42 -14.47 1.14
CA LYS A 156 -1.34 -14.78 -0.30
C LYS A 156 0.09 -14.89 -0.81
N ALA A 157 1.02 -14.14 -0.24
CA ALA A 157 2.45 -14.23 -0.56
C ALA A 157 3.14 -15.46 0.03
N LYS A 158 2.44 -16.26 0.88
CA LYS A 158 3.01 -17.36 1.66
C LYS A 158 4.15 -16.92 2.60
N ASP A 159 4.12 -15.65 3.03
CA ASP A 159 5.10 -15.07 3.93
C ASP A 159 4.65 -15.26 5.39
N VAL A 160 5.17 -16.31 6.02
CA VAL A 160 4.87 -16.64 7.43
C VAL A 160 5.45 -15.60 8.39
N ASP A 161 6.61 -15.01 8.07
CA ASP A 161 7.22 -13.98 8.91
C ASP A 161 6.39 -12.70 8.88
N GLY A 162 5.86 -12.32 7.73
CA GLY A 162 4.92 -11.22 7.57
C GLY A 162 3.60 -11.45 8.34
N LEU A 163 3.06 -12.67 8.32
CA LEU A 163 1.91 -13.04 9.15
C LEU A 163 2.23 -12.94 10.64
N SER A 164 3.44 -13.36 11.05
CA SER A 164 3.92 -13.23 12.42
C SER A 164 4.03 -11.77 12.84
N ARG A 165 4.64 -10.90 12.01
CA ARG A 165 4.68 -9.44 12.26
C ARG A 165 3.28 -8.84 12.39
N THR A 166 2.36 -9.22 11.50
CA THR A 166 0.95 -8.78 11.57
C THR A 166 0.30 -9.18 12.90
N TRP A 167 0.55 -10.41 13.36
CA TRP A 167 0.09 -10.86 14.68
C TRP A 167 0.72 -10.06 15.82
N GLN A 168 2.02 -9.77 15.76
CA GLN A 168 2.70 -8.95 16.77
C GLN A 168 2.08 -7.57 16.89
N LEU A 169 1.67 -6.94 15.78
CA LEU A 169 0.95 -5.66 15.82
C LEU A 169 -0.41 -5.82 16.51
N LEU A 170 -1.22 -6.78 16.07
CA LEU A 170 -2.55 -7.04 16.63
C LEU A 170 -2.53 -7.34 18.14
N LYS A 171 -1.54 -8.09 18.62
CA LYS A 171 -1.47 -8.46 20.04
C LYS A 171 -1.27 -7.25 20.95
N THR A 172 -0.67 -6.17 20.44
CA THR A 172 -0.41 -4.94 21.20
C THR A 172 -1.64 -4.05 21.33
N GLU A 173 -2.71 -4.32 20.58
CA GLU A 173 -3.97 -3.57 20.69
C GLU A 173 -4.65 -3.84 22.03
N LYS A 174 -5.11 -2.75 22.67
CA LYS A 174 -5.75 -2.82 24.00
C LYS A 174 -7.10 -3.54 23.99
N LYS A 175 -7.83 -3.47 22.86
CA LYS A 175 -9.16 -4.06 22.69
C LYS A 175 -9.15 -5.12 21.59
N GLN A 176 -8.60 -6.29 21.90
CA GLN A 176 -8.44 -7.37 20.92
C GLN A 176 -9.77 -7.83 20.31
N ASP A 177 -10.88 -7.74 21.05
CA ASP A 177 -12.21 -8.12 20.59
C ASP A 177 -12.66 -7.31 19.36
N CYS A 178 -12.25 -6.04 19.26
CA CYS A 178 -12.53 -5.17 18.11
C CYS A 178 -11.82 -5.65 16.83
N PHE A 179 -10.87 -6.58 16.95
CA PHE A 179 -10.05 -7.10 15.85
C PHE A 179 -10.31 -8.59 15.57
N ALA A 180 -11.42 -9.16 16.07
CA ALA A 180 -11.80 -10.57 15.87
C ALA A 180 -11.60 -11.07 14.43
N THR A 181 -12.10 -10.30 13.45
CA THR A 181 -11.98 -10.64 12.03
C THR A 181 -10.51 -10.72 11.57
N CYS A 182 -9.64 -9.84 12.07
CA CYS A 182 -8.21 -9.87 11.76
C CYS A 182 -7.54 -11.10 12.37
N VAL A 183 -7.84 -11.40 13.64
CA VAL A 183 -7.31 -12.57 14.36
C VAL A 183 -7.69 -13.86 13.61
N GLN A 184 -8.95 -13.99 13.18
CA GLN A 184 -9.43 -15.11 12.38
C GLN A 184 -8.73 -15.22 11.02
N LYS A 185 -8.49 -14.09 10.32
CA LYS A 185 -7.77 -14.07 9.04
C LYS A 185 -6.32 -14.55 9.20
N VAL A 186 -5.60 -14.06 10.21
CA VAL A 186 -4.22 -14.48 10.48
C VAL A 186 -4.18 -15.99 10.73
N ALA A 187 -5.06 -16.49 11.61
CA ALA A 187 -5.16 -17.91 11.92
C ALA A 187 -5.50 -18.78 10.71
N HIS A 188 -6.40 -18.30 9.84
CA HIS A 188 -6.76 -18.94 8.60
C HIS A 188 -5.53 -19.13 7.71
N PHE A 189 -4.70 -18.10 7.52
CA PHE A 189 -3.52 -18.22 6.68
C PHE A 189 -2.43 -19.14 7.26
N TYR A 190 -2.20 -19.14 8.58
CA TYR A 190 -1.32 -20.15 9.18
C TYR A 190 -1.77 -21.58 8.84
N ARG A 191 -3.07 -21.84 8.91
CA ARG A 191 -3.65 -23.14 8.57
C ARG A 191 -3.50 -23.46 7.07
N CYS A 192 -3.79 -22.51 6.19
CA CYS A 192 -3.65 -22.70 4.74
C CYS A 192 -2.20 -22.97 4.31
N LEU A 193 -1.23 -22.41 5.04
CA LEU A 193 0.20 -22.58 4.78
C LEU A 193 0.80 -23.82 5.46
N ASN A 194 0.01 -24.60 6.22
CA ASN A 194 0.48 -25.70 7.07
C ASN A 194 1.62 -25.27 8.03
N ALA A 195 1.58 -24.02 8.49
CA ALA A 195 2.55 -23.44 9.40
C ALA A 195 2.05 -23.53 10.85
N VAL A 196 2.98 -23.61 11.80
CA VAL A 196 2.66 -23.59 13.23
C VAL A 196 2.26 -22.18 13.63
N ALA A 197 1.00 -22.00 14.05
CA ALA A 197 0.50 -20.73 14.56
C ALA A 197 1.12 -20.39 15.94
N PRO A 198 1.33 -19.11 16.26
CA PRO A 198 1.74 -18.67 17.59
C PRO A 198 0.81 -19.21 18.70
N ALA A 199 1.38 -19.67 19.81
CA ALA A 199 0.61 -20.31 20.88
C ALA A 199 -0.42 -19.35 21.52
N ASP A 200 -0.05 -18.07 21.69
CA ASP A 200 -0.91 -17.01 22.20
C ASP A 200 -2.10 -16.71 21.27
N LEU A 201 -1.88 -16.76 19.95
CA LEU A 201 -2.96 -16.66 18.95
C LEU A 201 -3.96 -17.81 19.11
N VAL A 202 -3.49 -19.05 19.29
CA VAL A 202 -4.36 -20.22 19.49
C VAL A 202 -5.17 -20.10 20.78
N VAL A 203 -4.56 -19.63 21.87
CA VAL A 203 -5.25 -19.40 23.15
C VAL A 203 -6.33 -18.32 22.99
N LEU A 204 -6.04 -17.21 22.30
CA LEU A 204 -7.03 -16.16 22.08
C LEU A 204 -8.22 -16.67 21.26
N LEU A 205 -7.98 -17.40 20.17
CA LEU A 205 -9.05 -17.96 19.34
C LEU A 205 -9.99 -18.88 20.10
N LYS A 206 -9.48 -19.66 21.07
CA LYS A 206 -10.33 -20.50 21.91
C LYS A 206 -11.27 -19.65 22.76
N LYS A 207 -10.73 -18.63 23.44
CA LYS A 207 -11.51 -17.69 24.26
C LYS A 207 -12.59 -16.95 23.46
N MET A 208 -12.36 -16.67 22.18
CA MET A 208 -13.32 -15.95 21.34
C MET A 208 -14.47 -16.84 20.81
N ASN A 209 -14.31 -18.17 20.87
CA ASN A 209 -15.32 -19.14 20.42
C ASN A 209 -16.08 -19.79 21.59
N GLU A 210 -15.72 -19.43 22.82
CA GLU A 210 -16.41 -19.79 24.07
C GLU A 210 -17.50 -18.76 24.38
#